data_AF-A0A1I7HQD3-F1
#
_entry.id   AF-A0A1I7HQD3-F1
#
_cell.length_a   1.000
_cell.length_b   1.000
_cell.length_c   1.000
_cell.angle_alpha   90.00
_cell.angle_beta   90.00
_cell.angle_gamma   90.00
#
_symmetry.space_group_name_H-M   'P 1'
#
loop_
_entity.id
_entity.type
_entity.pdbx_description
1 polymer ?
#
loop_
_entity_poly.entity_id
_entity_poly.type
_entity_poly.pdbx_seq_one_letter_code
_entity_poly.pdbx_strand_id
1 'polypeptide(L)'
;MGPYTANQLSVFSAIIASSAANRNWDTATEVSDTGGELQEVQCMTFGGKLYIAGNFSEHLAVKAYLNAFGVNDEASFLKCMAYSHWLLAMPFLDRMSAAGVQYRGNYSDTATAARALAALPFTELTDDEKLKAVALLKGTAKSDADKSKGWFLRKFVGAGPLSGTAAYVKPKPKHGVGLVTTAPSPKDINVLEDSADVHAELKLLGFAFDCVGTNRGPYLNKPVCVGGLKKTCRFCAAWIDHLAGQMTKAGIEINLPTLDSRTLGSGAGKRPISIHDAKLSPYVKAMFNGGLNSLCSDLKDLKPVPVVPPPTAPTGPTGPTTPTAT
;
A
#
# COMPACT_ATOMS: atom_id res chain seq x y z
N MET A 1 -1.17 6.57 -12.53
CA MET A 1 -2.02 5.87 -11.56
C MET A 1 -3.48 6.15 -11.80
N GLY A 2 -4.26 5.11 -12.08
CA GLY A 2 -5.72 5.21 -12.10
C GLY A 2 -6.29 5.60 -10.73
N PRO A 3 -7.42 6.32 -10.67
CA PRO A 3 -8.09 6.61 -9.40
C PRO A 3 -8.73 5.33 -8.85
N TYR A 4 -8.14 4.75 -7.81
CA TYR A 4 -8.70 3.59 -7.13
C TYR A 4 -9.67 4.04 -6.03
N THR A 5 -10.84 3.41 -5.98
CA THR A 5 -11.79 3.60 -4.88
C THR A 5 -11.30 2.93 -3.59
N ALA A 6 -11.81 3.36 -2.44
CA ALA A 6 -11.50 2.75 -1.16
C ALA A 6 -11.79 1.23 -1.11
N ASN A 7 -12.88 0.78 -1.76
CA ASN A 7 -13.20 -0.65 -1.85
C ASN A 7 -12.17 -1.40 -2.72
N GLN A 8 -11.73 -0.83 -3.85
CA GLN A 8 -10.66 -1.42 -4.67
C GLN A 8 -9.32 -1.49 -3.95
N LEU A 9 -8.99 -0.46 -3.15
CA LEU A 9 -7.79 -0.47 -2.31
C LEU A 9 -7.84 -1.58 -1.24
N SER A 10 -9.04 -1.94 -0.78
CA SER A 10 -9.23 -3.08 0.13
C SER A 10 -8.93 -4.42 -0.56
N VAL A 11 -9.22 -4.54 -1.87
CA VAL A 11 -8.83 -5.71 -2.68
C VAL A 11 -7.30 -5.80 -2.80
N PHE A 12 -6.61 -4.69 -3.05
CA PHE A 12 -5.13 -4.68 -3.06
C PHE A 12 -4.56 -5.10 -1.71
N SER A 13 -5.04 -4.51 -0.62
CA SER A 13 -4.62 -4.85 0.74
C SER A 13 -4.81 -6.34 1.04
N ALA A 14 -5.93 -6.95 0.62
CA ALA A 14 -6.18 -8.38 0.78
C ALA A 14 -5.18 -9.27 0.03
N ILE A 15 -4.88 -8.93 -1.23
CA ILE A 15 -3.92 -9.67 -2.06
C ILE A 15 -2.52 -9.53 -1.49
N ILE A 16 -2.08 -8.30 -1.19
CA ILE A 16 -0.76 -8.01 -0.64
C ILE A 16 -0.58 -8.73 0.69
N ALA A 17 -1.57 -8.62 1.60
CA ALA A 17 -1.45 -9.22 2.92
C ALA A 17 -1.28 -10.74 2.85
N SER A 18 -2.14 -11.40 2.08
CA SER A 18 -2.10 -12.86 1.90
C SER A 18 -0.81 -13.30 1.20
N SER A 19 -0.37 -12.56 0.17
CA SER A 19 0.82 -12.91 -0.62
C SER A 19 2.12 -12.67 0.15
N ALA A 20 2.25 -11.54 0.84
CA ALA A 20 3.43 -11.20 1.60
C ALA A 20 3.61 -12.13 2.81
N ALA A 21 2.53 -12.56 3.45
CA ALA A 21 2.56 -13.53 4.55
C ALA A 21 2.89 -14.97 4.10
N ASN A 22 2.58 -15.35 2.85
CA ASN A 22 2.73 -16.73 2.38
C ASN A 22 4.18 -17.26 2.43
N ARG A 23 5.18 -16.38 2.30
CA ARG A 23 6.60 -16.76 2.15
C ARG A 23 7.52 -15.71 2.74
N ASN A 24 8.70 -16.12 3.18
CA ASN A 24 9.80 -15.18 3.38
C ASN A 24 10.37 -14.77 2.01
N TRP A 25 10.01 -13.59 1.50
CA TRP A 25 10.38 -13.13 0.15
C TRP A 25 11.88 -12.77 -0.01
N ASP A 26 12.62 -12.65 1.09
CA ASP A 26 14.04 -12.30 1.08
C ASP A 26 14.99 -13.49 0.96
N THR A 27 14.52 -14.69 1.28
CA THR A 27 15.32 -15.92 1.15
C THR A 27 15.36 -16.46 -0.28
N ALA A 28 16.15 -17.52 -0.51
CA ALA A 28 16.06 -18.33 -1.72
C ALA A 28 14.68 -19.04 -1.82
N THR A 29 14.40 -19.74 -2.92
CA THR A 29 13.16 -20.52 -3.10
C THR A 29 12.94 -21.64 -2.09
N GLU A 30 13.89 -21.87 -1.18
CA GLU A 30 13.80 -22.85 -0.11
C GLU A 30 12.67 -22.50 0.88
N VAL A 31 12.04 -23.55 1.40
CA VAL A 31 10.88 -23.46 2.28
C VAL A 31 11.35 -23.07 3.68
N SER A 32 11.39 -21.78 3.97
CA SER A 32 11.22 -21.31 5.35
C SER A 32 9.83 -20.71 5.47
N ASP A 33 8.91 -21.48 6.08
CA ASP A 33 7.51 -21.11 6.35
C ASP A 33 7.39 -20.02 7.46
N THR A 34 8.30 -19.05 7.47
CA THR A 34 8.28 -17.95 8.45
C THR A 34 8.65 -16.65 7.75
N GLY A 35 7.77 -16.17 6.87
CA GLY A 35 7.51 -14.73 6.84
C GLY A 35 6.75 -14.42 8.13
N GLY A 36 7.09 -13.38 8.88
CA GLY A 36 6.33 -13.01 10.07
C GLY A 36 4.83 -12.88 9.76
N GLU A 37 3.96 -13.04 10.76
CA GLU A 37 2.54 -12.77 10.57
C GLU A 37 2.36 -11.33 10.10
N LEU A 38 1.94 -11.17 8.85
CA LEU A 38 1.54 -9.89 8.32
C LEU A 38 0.06 -9.71 8.67
N GLN A 39 -0.19 -9.01 9.76
CA GLN A 39 -1.52 -8.93 10.37
C GLN A 39 -2.39 -7.86 9.72
N GLU A 40 -1.78 -6.87 9.09
CA GLU A 40 -2.50 -5.75 8.50
C GLU A 40 -1.75 -5.07 7.34
N VAL A 41 -2.48 -4.83 6.25
CA VAL A 41 -2.02 -3.97 5.16
C VAL A 41 -3.12 -2.98 4.86
N GLN A 42 -2.72 -1.73 4.64
CA GLN A 42 -3.57 -0.64 4.23
C GLN A 42 -2.97 -0.01 2.98
N CYS A 43 -3.83 0.37 2.05
CA CYS A 43 -3.46 1.05 0.82
C CYS A 43 -4.16 2.41 0.76
N MET A 44 -3.49 3.42 0.21
CA MET A 44 -4.02 4.77 0.02
C MET A 44 -3.65 5.31 -1.36
N THR A 45 -4.62 5.87 -2.08
CA THR A 45 -4.31 6.76 -3.22
C THR A 45 -4.24 8.19 -2.75
N PHE A 46 -3.12 8.85 -2.99
CA PHE A 46 -2.91 10.25 -2.64
C PHE A 46 -1.98 10.92 -3.65
N GLY A 47 -2.32 12.14 -4.11
CA GLY A 47 -1.50 12.86 -5.08
C GLY A 47 -1.24 12.11 -6.40
N GLY A 48 -2.15 11.21 -6.80
CA GLY A 48 -1.99 10.37 -7.99
C GLY A 48 -1.01 9.20 -7.84
N LYS A 49 -0.69 8.80 -6.60
CA LYS A 49 0.25 7.72 -6.26
C LYS A 49 -0.37 6.75 -5.27
N LEU A 50 0.13 5.51 -5.25
CA LEU A 50 -0.25 4.49 -4.27
C LEU A 50 0.77 4.47 -3.14
N TYR A 51 0.24 4.52 -1.92
CA TYR A 51 0.98 4.36 -0.69
C TYR A 51 0.46 3.12 0.04
N ILE A 52 1.38 2.30 0.53
CA ILE A 52 1.09 1.05 1.21
C ILE A 52 1.74 1.11 2.59
N ALA A 53 0.98 0.80 3.63
CA ALA A 53 1.49 0.70 4.99
C ALA A 53 1.12 -0.67 5.58
N GLY A 54 2.01 -1.18 6.42
CA GLY A 54 1.73 -2.32 7.32
C GLY A 54 1.85 -1.89 8.77
N ASN A 55 1.54 -2.79 9.70
CA ASN A 55 1.78 -2.56 11.12
C ASN A 55 3.29 -2.52 11.42
N PHE A 56 3.66 -2.39 12.70
CA PHE A 56 5.06 -2.29 13.12
C PHE A 56 5.93 -3.37 12.45
N SER A 57 7.00 -2.95 11.76
CA SER A 57 7.96 -3.79 11.02
C SER A 57 7.42 -4.58 9.80
N GLU A 58 6.11 -4.62 9.55
CA GLU A 58 5.51 -5.39 8.45
C GLU A 58 5.81 -4.81 7.05
N HIS A 59 6.15 -3.52 6.96
CA HIS A 59 6.46 -2.83 5.71
C HIS A 59 7.62 -3.48 4.94
N LEU A 60 8.57 -4.13 5.63
CA LEU A 60 9.68 -4.84 5.01
C LEU A 60 9.19 -6.05 4.22
N ALA A 61 8.26 -6.83 4.76
CA ALA A 61 7.69 -7.98 4.08
C ALA A 61 6.90 -7.57 2.83
N VAL A 62 6.12 -6.48 2.92
CA VAL A 62 5.41 -5.90 1.76
C VAL A 62 6.40 -5.49 0.66
N LYS A 63 7.44 -4.74 1.02
CA LYS A 63 8.49 -4.33 0.07
C LYS A 63 9.20 -5.52 -0.55
N ALA A 64 9.57 -6.52 0.26
CA ALA A 64 10.25 -7.73 -0.20
C ALA A 64 9.40 -8.49 -1.23
N TYR A 65 8.10 -8.68 -0.95
CA TYR A 65 7.14 -9.28 -1.87
C TYR A 65 7.04 -8.54 -3.21
N LEU A 66 6.83 -7.22 -3.19
CA LEU A 66 6.69 -6.42 -4.41
C LEU A 66 7.98 -6.43 -5.24
N ASN A 67 9.14 -6.31 -4.59
CA ASN A 67 10.43 -6.39 -5.26
C ASN A 67 10.74 -7.79 -5.79
N ALA A 68 10.29 -8.83 -5.10
CA ALA A 68 10.41 -10.21 -5.54
C ALA A 68 9.58 -10.53 -6.80
N PHE A 69 8.53 -9.76 -7.11
CA PHE A 69 7.86 -9.84 -8.40
C PHE A 69 8.55 -8.98 -9.48
N GLY A 70 9.29 -7.96 -9.05
CA GLY A 70 9.93 -6.96 -9.90
C GLY A 70 9.08 -5.71 -10.13
N VAL A 71 8.22 -5.32 -9.18
CA VAL A 71 7.39 -4.11 -9.29
C VAL A 71 8.26 -2.85 -9.34
N ASN A 72 8.02 -2.01 -10.34
CA ASN A 72 8.74 -0.76 -10.60
C ASN A 72 7.80 0.39 -11.01
N ASP A 73 6.57 0.08 -11.38
CA ASP A 73 5.56 1.01 -11.89
C ASP A 73 4.15 0.44 -11.64
N GLU A 74 3.12 1.18 -12.07
CA GLU A 74 1.73 0.74 -11.96
C GLU A 74 1.43 -0.55 -12.74
N ALA A 75 1.95 -0.68 -13.97
CA ALA A 75 1.64 -1.83 -14.83
C ALA A 75 2.17 -3.14 -14.23
N SER A 76 3.42 -3.13 -13.77
CA SER A 76 4.05 -4.24 -13.06
C SER A 76 3.37 -4.54 -11.72
N PHE A 77 2.89 -3.51 -11.00
CA PHE A 77 2.09 -3.68 -9.80
C PHE A 77 0.77 -4.41 -10.08
N LEU A 78 0.00 -3.97 -11.08
CA LEU A 78 -1.27 -4.61 -11.43
C LEU A 78 -1.08 -6.04 -11.92
N LYS A 79 -0.01 -6.32 -12.67
CA LYS A 79 0.35 -7.71 -13.01
C LYS A 79 0.72 -8.52 -11.76
N CYS A 80 1.44 -7.95 -10.80
CA CYS A 80 1.72 -8.62 -9.52
C CYS A 80 0.41 -9.04 -8.82
N MET A 81 -0.55 -8.12 -8.77
CA MET A 81 -1.88 -8.38 -8.19
C MET A 81 -2.63 -9.47 -8.95
N ALA A 82 -2.63 -9.45 -10.29
CA ALA A 82 -3.31 -10.45 -11.11
C ALA A 82 -2.75 -11.88 -10.91
N TYR A 83 -1.42 -12.04 -10.95
CA TYR A 83 -0.80 -13.36 -10.71
C TYR A 83 -1.04 -13.87 -9.30
N SER A 84 -0.93 -12.99 -8.31
CA SER A 84 -1.13 -13.36 -6.91
C SER A 84 -2.58 -13.70 -6.62
N HIS A 85 -3.53 -12.93 -7.18
CA HIS A 85 -4.96 -13.21 -7.10
C HIS A 85 -5.31 -14.57 -7.70
N TRP A 86 -4.83 -14.86 -8.91
CA TRP A 86 -5.08 -16.14 -9.58
C TRP A 86 -4.65 -17.33 -8.70
N LEU A 87 -3.46 -17.25 -8.08
CA LEU A 87 -2.97 -18.30 -7.20
C LEU A 87 -3.75 -18.38 -5.87
N LEU A 88 -4.12 -17.25 -5.27
CA LEU A 88 -4.87 -17.23 -4.00
C LEU A 88 -6.32 -17.68 -4.14
N ALA A 89 -6.96 -17.33 -5.25
CA ALA A 89 -8.37 -17.60 -5.51
C ALA A 89 -8.64 -19.04 -5.97
N MET A 90 -7.61 -19.76 -6.42
CA MET A 90 -7.73 -21.14 -6.88
C MET A 90 -8.13 -22.08 -5.73
N PRO A 91 -9.27 -22.80 -5.84
CA PRO A 91 -9.69 -23.78 -4.84
C PRO A 91 -8.62 -24.84 -4.62
N PHE A 92 -8.46 -25.31 -3.38
CA PHE A 92 -7.38 -26.23 -3.03
C PHE A 92 -7.37 -27.50 -3.89
N LEU A 93 -8.55 -28.07 -4.18
CA LEU A 93 -8.71 -29.29 -4.97
C LEU A 93 -8.29 -29.12 -6.45
N ASP A 94 -8.33 -27.89 -6.97
CA ASP A 94 -8.04 -27.58 -8.37
C ASP A 94 -6.57 -27.21 -8.60
N ARG A 95 -5.77 -27.02 -7.53
CA ARG A 95 -4.39 -26.54 -7.65
C ARG A 95 -3.48 -27.49 -8.43
N MET A 96 -3.60 -28.78 -8.20
CA MET A 96 -2.83 -29.76 -8.95
C MET A 96 -3.21 -29.75 -10.44
N SER A 97 -4.50 -29.75 -10.77
CA SER A 97 -4.96 -29.80 -12.17
C SER A 97 -4.71 -28.49 -12.92
N ALA A 98 -4.91 -27.34 -12.28
CA ALA A 98 -4.82 -26.03 -12.91
C ALA A 98 -3.42 -25.40 -12.84
N ALA A 99 -2.69 -25.56 -11.74
CA ALA A 99 -1.33 -25.00 -11.58
C ALA A 99 -0.21 -26.04 -11.78
N GLY A 100 -0.54 -27.34 -11.78
CA GLY A 100 0.45 -28.42 -11.85
C GLY A 100 1.21 -28.66 -10.55
N VAL A 101 0.77 -28.05 -9.44
CA VAL A 101 1.44 -28.10 -8.15
C VAL A 101 0.45 -27.88 -7.01
N GLN A 102 0.55 -28.68 -5.95
CA GLN A 102 -0.23 -28.47 -4.73
C GLN A 102 0.48 -27.44 -3.84
N TYR A 103 -0.27 -26.47 -3.32
CA TYR A 103 0.25 -25.46 -2.37
C TYR A 103 -0.83 -25.05 -1.37
N ARG A 104 -0.42 -24.40 -0.26
CA ARG A 104 -1.32 -24.01 0.84
C ARG A 104 -1.87 -22.59 0.73
N GLY A 105 -1.08 -21.63 0.22
CA GLY A 105 -1.46 -20.21 0.22
C GLY A 105 -2.86 -19.93 -0.33
N ASN A 106 -3.68 -19.23 0.44
CA ASN A 106 -5.09 -18.91 0.13
C ASN A 106 -5.45 -17.55 0.77
N TYR A 107 -6.64 -17.04 0.46
CA TYR A 107 -7.21 -15.95 1.24
C TYR A 107 -7.64 -16.46 2.62
N SER A 108 -7.35 -15.69 3.66
CA SER A 108 -8.06 -15.82 4.94
C SER A 108 -9.51 -15.38 4.80
N ASP A 109 -10.38 -15.70 5.77
CA ASP A 109 -11.77 -15.23 5.78
C ASP A 109 -11.85 -13.70 5.72
N THR A 110 -10.96 -13.04 6.46
CA THR A 110 -10.86 -11.57 6.46
C THR A 110 -10.46 -11.04 5.09
N ALA A 111 -9.47 -11.66 4.44
CA ALA A 111 -9.04 -11.27 3.10
C ALA A 111 -10.13 -11.54 2.04
N THR A 112 -10.90 -12.62 2.20
CA THR A 112 -12.04 -12.96 1.34
C THR A 112 -13.13 -11.89 1.44
N ALA A 113 -13.49 -11.47 2.66
CA ALA A 113 -14.45 -10.39 2.87
C ALA A 113 -13.96 -9.07 2.26
N ALA A 114 -12.69 -8.73 2.43
CA ALA A 114 -12.11 -7.52 1.83
C ALA A 114 -12.09 -7.55 0.30
N ARG A 115 -11.80 -8.71 -0.30
CA ARG A 115 -11.86 -8.92 -1.75
C ARG A 115 -13.28 -8.80 -2.30
N ALA A 116 -14.30 -9.14 -1.51
CA ALA A 116 -15.69 -9.08 -1.94
C ALA A 116 -16.28 -7.66 -2.04
N LEU A 117 -15.59 -6.63 -1.51
CA LEU A 117 -16.09 -5.24 -1.48
C LEU A 117 -16.15 -4.56 -2.86
N ALA A 118 -15.40 -5.04 -3.83
CA ALA A 118 -15.34 -4.46 -5.17
C ALA A 118 -15.04 -5.49 -6.26
N ALA A 119 -15.31 -5.09 -7.50
CA ALA A 119 -14.71 -5.72 -8.68
C ALA A 119 -13.18 -5.56 -8.65
N LEU A 120 -12.49 -6.46 -9.36
CA LEU A 120 -11.03 -6.45 -9.42
C LEU A 120 -10.54 -5.14 -10.04
N PRO A 121 -9.60 -4.42 -9.39
CA PRO A 121 -9.03 -3.18 -9.92
C PRO A 121 -7.94 -3.40 -10.99
N PHE A 122 -7.85 -4.60 -11.54
CA PHE A 122 -6.88 -5.01 -12.56
C PHE A 122 -7.51 -6.03 -13.50
N THR A 123 -6.98 -6.11 -14.71
CA THR A 123 -7.34 -7.17 -15.65
C THR A 123 -6.81 -8.51 -15.15
N GLU A 124 -7.69 -9.51 -15.11
CA GLU A 124 -7.32 -10.89 -14.82
C GLU A 124 -6.35 -11.45 -15.87
N LEU A 125 -5.64 -12.53 -15.51
CA LEU A 125 -4.76 -13.21 -16.46
C LEU A 125 -5.58 -13.83 -17.59
N THR A 126 -5.11 -13.68 -18.82
CA THR A 126 -5.65 -14.44 -19.96
C THR A 126 -5.31 -15.92 -19.84
N ASP A 127 -5.98 -16.79 -20.61
CA ASP A 127 -5.68 -18.21 -20.58
C ASP A 127 -4.26 -18.52 -21.09
N ASP A 128 -3.76 -17.77 -22.07
CA ASP A 128 -2.36 -17.86 -22.52
C ASP A 128 -1.39 -17.48 -21.39
N GLU A 129 -1.70 -16.46 -20.60
CA GLU A 129 -0.88 -16.06 -19.45
C GLU A 129 -0.89 -17.14 -18.36
N LYS A 130 -2.05 -17.76 -18.09
CA LYS A 130 -2.15 -18.89 -17.15
C LYS A 130 -1.35 -20.09 -17.65
N LEU A 131 -1.50 -20.48 -18.93
CA LEU A 131 -0.73 -21.58 -19.54
C LEU A 131 0.78 -21.32 -19.45
N LYS A 132 1.21 -20.09 -19.75
CA LYS A 132 2.60 -19.69 -19.59
C LYS A 132 3.04 -19.79 -18.12
N ALA A 133 2.23 -19.34 -17.18
CA ALA A 133 2.53 -19.44 -15.74
C ALA A 133 2.72 -20.90 -15.29
N VAL A 134 1.85 -21.81 -15.74
CA VAL A 134 1.97 -23.26 -15.48
C VAL A 134 3.26 -23.83 -16.05
N ALA A 135 3.62 -23.43 -17.27
CA ALA A 135 4.87 -23.85 -17.90
C ALA A 135 6.10 -23.39 -17.07
N LEU A 136 6.08 -22.15 -16.57
CA LEU A 136 7.11 -21.63 -15.67
C LEU A 136 7.13 -22.33 -14.30
N LEU A 137 5.98 -22.73 -13.77
CA LEU A 137 5.94 -23.57 -12.58
C LEU A 137 6.61 -24.92 -12.81
N LYS A 138 6.55 -25.46 -14.04
CA LYS A 138 7.18 -26.74 -14.43
C LYS A 138 8.64 -26.64 -14.86
N GLY A 139 9.21 -25.44 -14.97
CA GLY A 139 10.64 -25.27 -15.29
C GLY A 139 11.01 -24.86 -16.71
N THR A 140 10.04 -24.44 -17.52
CA THR A 140 10.27 -24.23 -18.95
C THR A 140 10.61 -22.77 -19.31
N ALA A 141 11.43 -22.09 -18.51
CA ALA A 141 11.81 -20.69 -18.79
C ALA A 141 12.66 -20.56 -20.07
N LYS A 142 12.28 -19.63 -20.97
CA LYS A 142 12.98 -19.41 -22.24
C LYS A 142 13.73 -18.07 -22.32
N SER A 143 13.46 -17.15 -21.39
CA SER A 143 14.05 -15.81 -21.34
C SER A 143 14.40 -15.42 -19.91
N ASP A 144 15.20 -14.36 -19.71
CA ASP A 144 15.50 -13.86 -18.36
C ASP A 144 14.28 -13.27 -17.66
N ALA A 145 13.32 -12.71 -18.42
CA ALA A 145 12.03 -12.30 -17.90
C ALA A 145 11.22 -13.51 -17.39
N ASP A 146 11.26 -14.62 -18.13
CA ASP A 146 10.63 -15.88 -17.71
C ASP A 146 11.32 -16.50 -16.50
N LYS A 147 12.65 -16.42 -16.40
CA LYS A 147 13.40 -16.85 -15.21
C LYS A 147 13.07 -15.98 -13.98
N SER A 148 12.85 -14.69 -14.19
CA SER A 148 12.42 -13.79 -13.11
C SER A 148 11.00 -14.11 -12.65
N LYS A 149 10.08 -14.29 -13.59
CA LYS A 149 8.67 -14.59 -13.30
C LYS A 149 8.50 -15.98 -12.69
N GLY A 150 9.15 -17.00 -13.24
CA GLY A 150 9.07 -18.35 -12.72
C GLY A 150 9.73 -18.52 -11.36
N TRP A 151 10.76 -17.72 -11.02
CA TRP A 151 11.28 -17.67 -9.65
C TRP A 151 10.18 -17.25 -8.68
N PHE A 152 9.48 -16.15 -8.99
CA PHE A 152 8.38 -15.65 -8.16
C PHE A 152 7.27 -16.69 -8.02
N LEU A 153 6.79 -17.26 -9.14
CA LEU A 153 5.69 -18.22 -9.14
C LEU A 153 6.04 -19.47 -8.34
N ARG A 154 7.22 -20.05 -8.58
CA ARG A 154 7.69 -21.24 -7.86
C ARG A 154 7.87 -20.96 -6.37
N LYS A 155 8.39 -19.78 -6.01
CA LYS A 155 8.49 -19.38 -4.61
C LYS A 155 7.12 -19.22 -3.96
N PHE A 156 6.18 -18.55 -4.64
CA PHE A 156 4.81 -18.35 -4.16
C PHE A 156 4.16 -19.67 -3.76
N VAL A 157 4.20 -20.67 -4.66
CA VAL A 157 3.60 -21.99 -4.42
C VAL A 157 4.47 -22.89 -3.54
N GLY A 158 5.73 -22.54 -3.28
CA GLY A 158 6.68 -23.37 -2.51
C GLY A 158 7.22 -24.58 -3.27
N ALA A 159 7.31 -24.50 -4.61
CA ALA A 159 7.79 -25.60 -5.45
C ALA A 159 9.32 -25.85 -5.35
N GLY A 160 10.05 -25.06 -4.54
CA GLY A 160 11.50 -25.15 -4.40
C GLY A 160 12.29 -24.75 -5.67
N PRO A 161 13.63 -24.69 -5.58
CA PRO A 161 14.49 -24.50 -6.75
C PRO A 161 14.43 -25.73 -7.68
N LEU A 162 14.71 -25.54 -8.98
CA LEU A 162 14.98 -26.66 -9.88
C LEU A 162 16.46 -27.02 -9.85
N SER A 163 16.78 -28.30 -9.87
CA SER A 163 18.14 -28.79 -10.09
C SER A 163 18.57 -28.55 -11.55
N GLY A 164 19.70 -27.85 -11.78
CA GLY A 164 20.31 -27.68 -13.11
C GLY A 164 20.43 -26.24 -13.62
N THR A 165 20.88 -26.09 -14.88
CA THR A 165 21.32 -24.83 -15.53
C THR A 165 20.21 -23.82 -15.87
N ALA A 166 18.93 -24.16 -15.71
CA ALA A 166 17.82 -23.21 -15.80
C ALA A 166 17.52 -22.59 -14.42
N ALA A 167 18.55 -22.03 -13.78
CA ALA A 167 18.39 -21.39 -12.48
C ALA A 167 17.41 -20.21 -12.61
N TYR A 168 16.20 -20.38 -12.10
CA TYR A 168 15.28 -19.28 -11.85
C TYR A 168 16.00 -18.25 -10.97
N VAL A 169 15.91 -16.97 -11.34
CA VAL A 169 16.66 -15.89 -10.68
C VAL A 169 15.68 -14.97 -9.99
N LYS A 170 15.94 -14.63 -8.71
CA LYS A 170 15.16 -13.60 -8.01
C LYS A 170 15.21 -12.29 -8.81
N PRO A 171 14.07 -11.67 -9.13
CA PRO A 171 14.07 -10.38 -9.81
C PRO A 171 14.90 -9.34 -9.05
N LYS A 172 15.67 -8.54 -9.79
CA LYS A 172 16.45 -7.41 -9.26
C LYS A 172 15.98 -6.12 -9.95
N PRO A 173 14.83 -5.56 -9.55
CA PRO A 173 14.30 -4.36 -10.20
C PRO A 173 15.26 -3.18 -10.05
N LYS A 174 15.63 -2.54 -11.17
CA LYS A 174 16.54 -1.38 -11.18
C LYS A 174 16.04 -0.22 -10.31
N HIS A 175 14.72 -0.04 -10.26
CA HIS A 175 14.03 0.99 -9.48
C HIS A 175 12.92 0.36 -8.63
N GLY A 176 13.22 -0.73 -7.93
CA GLY A 176 12.25 -1.43 -7.09
C GLY A 176 11.50 -0.53 -6.11
N VAL A 177 10.39 -1.00 -5.59
CA VAL A 177 9.58 -0.30 -4.59
C VAL A 177 10.47 0.12 -3.42
N GLY A 178 10.51 1.44 -3.19
CA GLY A 178 11.28 2.06 -2.12
C GLY A 178 10.46 2.12 -0.83
N LEU A 179 11.17 2.22 0.29
CA LEU A 179 10.56 2.72 1.51
C LEU A 179 10.57 4.25 1.46
N VAL A 180 9.50 4.88 1.92
CA VAL A 180 9.38 6.35 1.96
C VAL A 180 9.02 6.80 3.36
N THR A 181 9.76 7.78 3.87
CA THR A 181 9.47 8.47 5.13
C THR A 181 8.83 9.84 4.90
N THR A 182 8.98 10.41 3.71
CA THR A 182 8.46 11.72 3.34
C THR A 182 7.89 11.73 1.92
N ALA A 183 7.05 12.72 1.62
CA ALA A 183 6.54 12.99 0.28
C ALA A 183 6.99 14.36 -0.24
N PRO A 184 6.87 14.61 -1.56
CA PRO A 184 6.41 13.67 -2.58
C PRO A 184 7.51 12.67 -2.96
N SER A 185 7.19 11.38 -3.02
CA SER A 185 8.08 10.37 -3.62
C SER A 185 7.99 10.47 -5.13
N PRO A 186 9.08 10.34 -5.91
CA PRO A 186 9.01 10.31 -7.38
C PRO A 186 8.33 9.05 -7.92
N LYS A 187 8.13 8.01 -7.11
CA LYS A 187 7.61 6.71 -7.55
C LYS A 187 6.08 6.66 -7.50
N ASP A 188 5.50 5.88 -8.41
CA ASP A 188 4.06 5.63 -8.45
C ASP A 188 3.58 4.71 -7.31
N ILE A 189 4.42 3.76 -6.91
CA ILE A 189 4.15 2.78 -5.85
C ILE A 189 5.14 3.00 -4.69
N ASN A 190 4.60 3.20 -3.49
CA ASN A 190 5.39 3.56 -2.32
C ASN A 190 4.99 2.71 -1.12
N VAL A 191 5.97 2.23 -0.37
CA VAL A 191 5.74 1.57 0.92
C VAL A 191 6.23 2.51 2.01
N LEU A 192 5.40 2.83 2.99
CA LEU A 192 5.81 3.73 4.08
C LEU A 192 6.83 3.03 4.98
N GLU A 193 7.97 3.68 5.22
CA GLU A 193 8.92 3.31 6.26
C GLU A 193 8.42 3.90 7.57
N ASP A 194 7.84 3.05 8.42
CA ASP A 194 7.38 3.55 9.71
C ASP A 194 7.40 2.45 10.77
N SER A 195 8.28 2.67 11.75
CA SER A 195 8.45 1.89 12.98
C SER A 195 7.54 2.39 14.11
N ALA A 196 6.62 3.32 13.86
CA ALA A 196 5.61 3.67 14.84
C ALA A 196 4.71 2.46 15.13
N ASP A 197 4.48 2.24 16.43
CA ASP A 197 3.60 1.21 16.98
C ASP A 197 2.14 1.70 16.93
N VAL A 198 1.68 1.96 15.70
CA VAL A 198 0.30 2.32 15.36
C VAL A 198 -0.21 1.50 14.19
N HIS A 199 -1.53 1.45 14.06
CA HIS A 199 -2.15 0.76 12.95
C HIS A 199 -1.86 1.45 11.62
N ALA A 200 -1.71 0.65 10.56
CA ALA A 200 -1.29 1.07 9.24
C ALA A 200 -2.13 2.22 8.63
N GLU A 201 -3.43 2.28 8.91
CA GLU A 201 -4.33 3.33 8.39
C GLU A 201 -3.95 4.72 8.93
N LEU A 202 -3.54 4.80 10.20
CA LEU A 202 -3.15 6.05 10.83
C LEU A 202 -1.80 6.54 10.31
N LYS A 203 -0.91 5.62 9.91
CA LYS A 203 0.36 5.95 9.24
C LYS A 203 0.12 6.64 7.90
N LEU A 204 -0.77 6.07 7.08
CA LEU A 204 -1.13 6.63 5.78
C LEU A 204 -1.79 8.00 5.91
N LEU A 205 -2.73 8.14 6.83
CA LEU A 205 -3.39 9.42 7.05
C LEU A 205 -2.43 10.46 7.65
N GLY A 206 -1.63 10.11 8.65
CA GLY A 206 -0.61 10.99 9.20
C GLY A 206 0.36 11.50 8.14
N PHE A 207 0.78 10.62 7.24
CA PHE A 207 1.59 10.96 6.08
C PHE A 207 0.86 11.94 5.14
N ALA A 208 -0.40 11.68 4.77
CA ALA A 208 -1.17 12.58 3.91
C ALA A 208 -1.35 13.97 4.56
N PHE A 209 -1.58 14.02 5.87
CA PHE A 209 -1.69 15.25 6.63
C PHE A 209 -0.43 16.09 6.60
N ASP A 210 0.72 15.47 6.83
CA ASP A 210 2.01 16.16 6.80
C ASP A 210 2.31 16.75 5.42
N CYS A 211 1.96 16.02 4.35
CA CYS A 211 2.09 16.50 2.98
C CYS A 211 1.23 17.73 2.70
N VAL A 212 -0.02 17.71 3.15
CA VAL A 212 -0.95 18.83 2.97
C VAL A 212 -0.55 20.03 3.80
N GLY A 213 -0.11 19.81 5.03
CA GLY A 213 0.42 20.87 5.90
C GLY A 213 1.66 21.55 5.33
N THR A 214 2.53 20.76 4.67
CA THR A 214 3.78 21.27 4.05
C THR A 214 3.54 21.98 2.72
N ASN A 215 2.74 21.40 1.82
CA ASN A 215 2.44 21.99 0.51
C ASN A 215 1.06 21.53 0.02
N ARG A 216 0.03 22.29 0.36
CA ARG A 216 -1.38 21.97 0.04
C ARG A 216 -1.70 21.96 -1.47
N GLY A 217 -1.07 22.83 -2.26
CA GLY A 217 -1.46 23.12 -3.65
C GLY A 217 -1.67 21.88 -4.54
N PRO A 218 -0.70 20.93 -4.60
CA PRO A 218 -0.81 19.73 -5.44
C PRO A 218 -1.95 18.77 -5.08
N TYR A 219 -2.51 18.89 -3.87
CA TYR A 219 -3.48 17.93 -3.30
C TYR A 219 -4.89 18.49 -3.21
N LEU A 220 -5.09 19.80 -3.45
CA LEU A 220 -6.39 20.45 -3.35
C LEU A 220 -7.41 19.81 -4.30
N ASN A 221 -8.64 19.59 -3.80
CA ASN A 221 -9.76 18.99 -4.54
C ASN A 221 -9.47 17.59 -5.11
N LYS A 222 -8.43 16.92 -4.62
CA LYS A 222 -8.13 15.52 -4.98
C LYS A 222 -8.54 14.62 -3.81
N PRO A 223 -9.42 13.64 -4.03
CA PRO A 223 -9.81 12.72 -2.97
C PRO A 223 -8.61 11.86 -2.54
N VAL A 224 -8.55 11.60 -1.23
CA VAL A 224 -7.72 10.57 -0.61
C VAL A 224 -8.60 9.34 -0.45
N CYS A 225 -8.29 8.23 -1.10
CA CYS A 225 -8.98 6.97 -0.84
C CYS A 225 -8.09 6.09 0.04
N VAL A 226 -8.66 5.44 1.06
CA VAL A 226 -7.94 4.50 1.92
C VAL A 226 -8.72 3.18 1.98
N GLY A 227 -8.04 2.04 1.86
CA GLY A 227 -8.67 0.72 1.92
C GLY A 227 -7.75 -0.36 2.48
N GLY A 228 -8.31 -1.20 3.36
CA GLY A 228 -7.56 -2.14 4.18
C GLY A 228 -7.94 -3.61 4.06
N LEU A 229 -7.17 -4.44 4.76
CA LEU A 229 -7.55 -5.83 5.00
C LEU A 229 -8.76 -5.93 5.96
N LYS A 230 -8.81 -5.08 6.99
CA LYS A 230 -9.84 -5.06 8.04
C LYS A 230 -10.56 -3.71 8.06
N LYS A 231 -11.72 -3.66 8.72
CA LYS A 231 -12.25 -2.36 9.15
C LYS A 231 -11.34 -1.78 10.22
N THR A 232 -11.26 -0.47 10.25
CA THR A 232 -10.50 0.23 11.28
C THR A 232 -11.10 -0.07 12.66
N CYS A 233 -10.23 -0.24 13.65
CA CYS A 233 -10.71 -0.50 15.01
C CYS A 233 -11.47 0.72 15.54
N ARG A 234 -12.32 0.54 16.57
CA ARG A 234 -13.16 1.64 17.12
C ARG A 234 -12.37 2.91 17.46
N PHE A 235 -11.13 2.75 17.90
CA PHE A 235 -10.28 3.87 18.28
C PHE A 235 -9.73 4.57 17.03
N CYS A 236 -9.16 3.81 16.09
CA CYS A 236 -8.70 4.35 14.81
C CYS A 236 -9.85 5.02 14.03
N ALA A 237 -11.08 4.51 14.11
CA ALA A 237 -12.24 5.15 13.49
C ALA A 237 -12.46 6.58 14.02
N ALA A 238 -12.45 6.79 15.34
CA ALA A 238 -12.58 8.13 15.93
C ALA A 238 -11.46 9.08 15.47
N TRP A 239 -10.24 8.56 15.30
CA TRP A 239 -9.11 9.31 14.75
C TRP A 239 -9.34 9.71 13.30
N ILE A 240 -9.75 8.76 12.48
CA ILE A 240 -10.02 9.00 11.07
C ILE A 240 -11.14 10.01 10.91
N ASP A 241 -12.20 9.96 11.71
CA ASP A 241 -13.30 10.93 11.65
C ASP A 241 -12.80 12.35 11.95
N HIS A 242 -11.97 12.50 12.98
CA HIS A 242 -11.36 13.79 13.33
C HIS A 242 -10.47 14.31 12.18
N LEU A 243 -9.61 13.44 11.65
CA LEU A 243 -8.71 13.75 10.53
C LEU A 243 -9.50 14.08 9.25
N ALA A 244 -10.50 13.28 8.88
CA ALA A 244 -11.36 13.56 7.74
C ALA A 244 -12.02 14.94 7.83
N GLY A 245 -12.47 15.34 9.03
CA GLY A 245 -13.01 16.68 9.27
C GLY A 245 -12.00 17.81 9.01
N GLN A 246 -10.73 17.63 9.39
CA GLN A 246 -9.67 18.63 9.16
C GLN A 246 -9.24 18.69 7.69
N MET A 247 -9.09 17.54 7.01
CA MET A 247 -8.77 17.53 5.58
C MET A 247 -9.90 18.14 4.74
N THR A 248 -11.15 17.88 5.12
CA THR A 248 -12.32 18.46 4.43
C THR A 248 -12.31 19.98 4.51
N LYS A 249 -11.98 20.55 5.68
CA LYS A 249 -11.78 22.00 5.83
C LYS A 249 -10.62 22.53 4.96
N ALA A 250 -9.61 21.69 4.71
CA ALA A 250 -8.52 21.95 3.78
C ALA A 250 -8.87 21.61 2.31
N GLY A 251 -10.15 21.37 1.97
CA GLY A 251 -10.60 21.08 0.61
C GLY A 251 -10.10 19.74 0.07
N ILE A 252 -9.90 18.76 0.94
CA ILE A 252 -9.43 17.41 0.61
C ILE A 252 -10.37 16.40 1.28
N GLU A 253 -11.03 15.58 0.46
CA GLU A 253 -11.97 14.57 0.93
C GLU A 253 -11.23 13.27 1.26
N ILE A 254 -11.58 12.60 2.37
CA ILE A 254 -11.11 11.26 2.69
C ILE A 254 -12.24 10.26 2.46
N ASN A 255 -12.01 9.32 1.54
CA ASN A 255 -12.92 8.24 1.21
C ASN A 255 -12.45 6.93 1.86
N LEU A 256 -13.32 6.35 2.67
CA LEU A 256 -13.17 5.03 3.26
C LEU A 256 -14.09 4.01 2.58
N PRO A 257 -13.87 2.70 2.79
CA PRO A 257 -14.69 1.68 2.14
C PRO A 257 -16.16 1.77 2.59
N THR A 258 -17.08 1.64 1.64
CA THR A 258 -18.54 1.69 1.88
C THR A 258 -19.12 0.28 1.85
N LEU A 259 -20.30 0.10 2.46
CA LEU A 259 -20.96 -1.21 2.63
C LEU A 259 -20.04 -2.25 3.28
N ASP A 260 -19.21 -1.77 4.21
CA ASP A 260 -18.13 -2.53 4.75
C ASP A 260 -18.68 -3.64 5.66
N SER A 261 -18.50 -4.91 5.24
CA SER A 261 -18.89 -6.11 5.99
C SER A 261 -17.69 -6.85 6.57
N ARG A 262 -16.47 -6.35 6.35
CA ARG A 262 -15.23 -6.97 6.85
C ARG A 262 -15.20 -7.04 8.37
N THR A 263 -14.34 -7.92 8.88
CA THR A 263 -14.06 -8.03 10.31
C THR A 263 -13.49 -6.72 10.85
N LEU A 264 -13.95 -6.31 12.03
CA LEU A 264 -13.39 -5.18 12.75
C LEU A 264 -11.93 -5.48 13.16
N GLY A 265 -11.02 -4.54 12.94
CA GLY A 265 -9.68 -4.59 13.50
C GLY A 265 -9.73 -4.65 15.03
N SER A 266 -8.85 -5.47 15.61
CA SER A 266 -8.64 -5.60 17.05
C SER A 266 -7.32 -4.93 17.43
N GLY A 267 -7.27 -4.26 18.59
CA GLY A 267 -6.03 -3.68 19.09
C GLY A 267 -6.28 -2.68 20.20
N ALA A 268 -5.27 -2.45 21.03
CA ALA A 268 -5.22 -1.24 21.81
C ALA A 268 -5.03 -0.11 20.78
N GLY A 269 -5.96 0.86 20.70
CA GLY A 269 -5.85 1.97 19.76
C GLY A 269 -4.67 2.86 20.13
N LYS A 270 -3.45 2.38 19.87
CA LYS A 270 -2.20 3.05 20.20
C LYS A 270 -2.14 4.31 19.36
N ARG A 271 -1.96 5.43 20.05
CA ARG A 271 -1.54 6.66 19.39
C ARG A 271 -0.06 6.52 19.03
N PRO A 272 0.43 7.18 17.98
CA PRO A 272 1.85 7.23 17.71
C PRO A 272 2.54 7.95 18.86
N ILE A 273 3.00 7.19 19.84
CA ILE A 273 3.87 7.71 20.88
C ILE A 273 5.21 7.92 20.19
N SER A 274 5.72 9.14 20.27
CA SER A 274 7.10 9.43 19.84
C SER A 274 7.34 9.21 18.34
N ILE A 275 6.60 9.92 17.47
CA ILE A 275 7.13 10.18 16.13
C ILE A 275 8.28 11.18 16.29
N HIS A 276 9.47 10.65 16.60
CA HIS A 276 10.70 11.41 16.84
C HIS A 276 11.27 12.07 15.57
N ASP A 277 10.50 12.13 14.47
CA ASP A 277 10.97 12.83 13.30
C ASP A 277 10.92 14.35 13.57
N ALA A 278 12.10 14.96 13.62
CA ALA A 278 12.28 16.40 13.74
C ALA A 278 11.49 17.17 12.67
N LYS A 279 11.15 16.51 11.55
CA LYS A 279 10.46 17.07 10.39
C LYS A 279 8.94 17.22 10.53
N LEU A 280 8.30 16.55 11.49
CA LEU A 280 6.85 16.69 11.65
C LEU A 280 6.48 18.04 12.26
N SER A 281 5.42 18.65 11.74
CA SER A 281 4.90 19.92 12.26
C SER A 281 4.47 19.80 13.74
N PRO A 282 4.56 20.88 14.54
CA PRO A 282 4.09 20.90 15.92
C PRO A 282 2.62 20.46 16.09
N TYR A 283 1.79 20.72 15.08
CA TYR A 283 0.39 20.30 15.05
C TYR A 283 0.26 18.77 14.96
N VAL A 284 1.01 18.15 14.05
CA VAL A 284 1.07 16.69 13.90
C VAL A 284 1.60 16.05 15.18
N LYS A 285 2.64 16.63 15.80
CA LYS A 285 3.16 16.20 17.11
C LYS A 285 2.11 16.28 18.23
N ALA A 286 1.31 17.35 18.27
CA ALA A 286 0.28 17.54 19.29
C ALA A 286 -0.93 16.60 19.11
N MET A 287 -1.31 16.27 17.87
CA MET A 287 -2.35 15.27 17.60
C MET A 287 -1.95 13.87 18.12
N PHE A 288 -0.67 13.53 18.11
CA PHE A 288 -0.19 12.19 18.41
C PHE A 288 0.25 11.94 19.86
N ASN A 289 0.35 12.97 20.70
CA ASN A 289 0.71 12.83 22.13
C ASN A 289 -0.49 12.54 23.05
N GLY A 290 -0.94 11.30 23.14
CA GLY A 290 -1.84 10.91 24.25
C GLY A 290 -1.93 9.41 24.54
N GLY A 291 -2.83 9.06 25.46
CA GLY A 291 -2.89 7.72 26.06
C GLY A 291 -3.47 6.61 25.18
N LEU A 292 -3.11 5.36 25.50
CA LEU A 292 -3.69 4.13 24.94
C LEU A 292 -5.22 4.14 25.05
N ASN A 293 -5.93 3.66 24.02
CA ASN A 293 -7.39 3.52 24.02
C ASN A 293 -8.18 4.83 24.21
N SER A 294 -7.58 5.99 23.94
CA SER A 294 -8.30 7.28 23.96
C SER A 294 -9.23 7.42 22.75
N LEU A 295 -10.45 7.91 22.99
CA LEU A 295 -11.43 8.29 21.96
C LEU A 295 -11.26 9.75 21.51
N CYS A 296 -10.01 10.25 21.48
CA CYS A 296 -9.69 11.63 21.08
C CYS A 296 -10.34 12.73 21.93
N SER A 297 -10.78 12.43 23.15
CA SER A 297 -11.47 13.42 24.00
C SER A 297 -10.60 14.62 24.38
N ASP A 298 -9.27 14.42 24.36
CA ASP A 298 -8.23 15.41 24.62
C ASP A 298 -7.92 16.33 23.41
N LEU A 299 -8.43 16.02 22.21
CA LEU A 299 -8.20 16.82 21.00
C LEU A 299 -9.22 17.94 20.79
N LYS A 300 -10.24 18.05 21.65
CA LYS A 300 -11.33 19.04 21.48
C LYS A 300 -10.82 20.48 21.42
N ASP A 301 -9.65 20.73 21.99
CA ASP A 301 -9.04 22.05 22.12
C ASP A 301 -7.91 22.33 21.11
N LEU A 302 -7.59 21.37 20.21
CA LEU A 302 -6.57 21.57 19.18
C LEU A 302 -7.11 22.48 18.06
N LYS A 303 -6.49 23.66 17.92
CA LYS A 303 -6.81 24.61 16.85
C LYS A 303 -6.60 23.95 15.48
N PRO A 304 -7.48 24.19 14.48
CA PRO A 304 -7.35 23.63 13.14
C PRO A 304 -5.96 23.87 12.53
N VAL A 305 -5.55 23.00 11.60
CA VAL A 305 -4.34 23.17 10.79
C VAL A 305 -4.27 24.64 10.33
N PRO A 306 -3.22 25.40 10.70
CA PRO A 306 -3.02 26.73 10.13
C PRO A 306 -2.93 26.56 8.63
N VAL A 307 -3.94 27.07 7.91
CA VAL A 307 -3.91 27.07 6.46
C VAL A 307 -2.80 28.03 6.07
N VAL A 308 -1.63 27.50 5.71
CA VAL A 308 -0.60 28.32 5.05
C VAL A 308 -1.24 28.78 3.74
N PRO A 309 -1.44 30.09 3.54
CA PRO A 309 -1.97 30.59 2.28
C PRO A 309 -1.08 30.08 1.15
N PRO A 310 -1.63 29.75 -0.02
CA PRO A 310 -0.79 29.45 -1.18
C PRO A 310 0.22 30.61 -1.36
N PRO A 311 1.48 30.31 -1.72
CA PRO A 311 2.46 31.35 -1.97
C PRO A 311 1.84 32.33 -2.96
N THR A 312 1.78 33.61 -2.56
CA THR A 312 1.29 34.68 -3.42
C THR A 312 2.07 34.59 -4.73
N ALA A 313 1.36 34.50 -5.85
CA ALA A 313 2.01 34.55 -7.16
C ALA A 313 2.94 35.76 -7.17
N PRO A 314 4.19 35.64 -7.68
CA PRO A 314 5.09 36.77 -7.75
C PRO A 314 4.35 37.87 -8.50
N THR A 315 4.10 38.98 -7.82
CA THR A 315 3.61 40.20 -8.44
C THR A 315 4.61 40.52 -9.55
N GLY A 316 4.17 40.35 -10.80
CA GLY A 316 4.99 40.61 -11.96
C GLY A 316 5.57 42.02 -11.89
N PRO A 317 6.74 42.28 -12.48
CA PRO A 317 7.31 43.61 -12.49
C PRO A 317 6.31 44.58 -13.13
N THR A 318 5.94 45.60 -12.36
CA THR A 318 5.24 46.79 -12.83
C THR A 318 5.97 47.31 -14.07
N GLY A 319 5.23 47.48 -15.16
CA GLY A 319 5.76 47.82 -16.48
C GLY A 319 6.62 49.09 -16.48
N PRO A 320 7.59 49.19 -17.40
CA PRO A 320 8.38 50.39 -17.58
C PRO A 320 7.48 51.52 -18.09
N THR A 321 7.41 52.60 -17.30
CA THR A 321 6.88 53.89 -17.73
C THR A 321 7.74 54.42 -18.87
N THR A 322 7.14 54.55 -20.06
CA THR A 322 7.69 55.25 -21.21
C THR A 322 7.83 56.75 -20.89
N PRO A 323 8.99 57.40 -21.05
CA PRO A 323 9.06 58.85 -21.03
C PRO A 323 8.68 59.40 -22.40
N THR A 324 7.70 60.28 -22.41
CA THR A 324 7.33 61.15 -23.53
C THR A 324 8.52 62.03 -23.89
N ALA A 325 8.96 61.99 -25.15
CA ALA A 325 9.92 62.94 -25.70
C ALA A 325 9.17 64.17 -26.23
N THR A 326 9.58 65.35 -25.79
CA THR A 326 9.45 66.64 -26.47
C THR A 326 10.76 66.99 -27.15
#